data_AF-A0A957J6P9-F1
#
_entry.id   AF-A0A957J6P9-F1
#
_cell.length_a   1.000
_cell.length_b   1.000
_cell.length_c   1.000
_cell.angle_alpha   90.00
_cell.angle_beta   90.00
_cell.angle_gamma   90.00
#
_symmetry.space_group_name_H-M   'P 1'
#
loop_
_entity.id
_entity.type
_entity.pdbx_description
1 polymer ?
#
loop_
_entity_poly.entity_id
_entity_poly.type
_entity_poly.pdbx_seq_one_letter_code
_entity_poly.pdbx_strand_id
1 'polypeptide(L)'
;WVLDNIPPNSKIAQEWYGALLNGTPYALFVPPEISLPADRTLAQYYEDGFRYFIISSRVYGRYQNEPTRYTSELNFYQSLAEHGTLLQQFEPSTIRGGPVIKIYALASPPPTP
;
A
#
# COMPACT_ATOMS: atom_id res chain seq x y z
N TRP A 1 6.23 -0.52 15.10
CA TRP A 1 5.96 0.69 14.29
C TRP A 1 4.47 0.84 13.99
N VAL A 2 3.84 0.00 13.13
CA VAL A 2 2.40 0.14 12.83
C VAL A 2 1.56 0.21 14.11
N LEU A 3 1.73 -0.78 15.00
CA LEU A 3 1.05 -0.85 16.30
C LEU A 3 1.23 0.39 17.19
N ASP A 4 2.36 1.10 17.04
CA ASP A 4 2.73 2.23 17.89
C ASP A 4 2.37 3.58 17.23
N ASN A 5 2.09 3.62 15.93
CA ASN A 5 2.00 4.86 15.14
C ASN A 5 0.71 4.98 14.34
N ILE A 6 0.01 3.88 14.04
CA ILE A 6 -1.30 3.91 13.38
C ILE A 6 -2.39 3.69 14.42
N PRO A 7 -3.37 4.61 14.55
CA PRO A 7 -4.45 4.49 15.52
C PRO A 7 -5.17 3.15 15.40
N PRO A 8 -5.49 2.47 16.52
CA PRO A 8 -6.24 1.21 16.50
C PRO A 8 -7.61 1.42 15.84
N ASN A 9 -8.19 0.34 15.29
CA ASN A 9 -9.44 0.33 14.53
C ASN A 9 -9.39 1.08 13.17
N SER A 10 -8.23 1.61 12.77
CA SER A 10 -8.04 2.15 11.42
C SER A 10 -8.20 1.05 10.36
N LYS A 11 -8.72 1.43 9.19
CA LYS A 11 -8.71 0.59 7.99
C LYS A 11 -7.35 0.67 7.30
N ILE A 12 -6.73 -0.49 7.08
CA ILE A 12 -5.43 -0.62 6.43
C ILE A 12 -5.60 -1.48 5.17
N ALA A 13 -5.23 -0.95 4.02
CA ALA A 13 -5.09 -1.70 2.78
C ALA A 13 -3.62 -2.15 2.67
N GLN A 14 -3.37 -3.45 2.56
CA GLN A 14 -2.03 -4.01 2.59
C GLN A 14 -1.83 -4.98 1.43
N GLU A 15 -0.67 -4.88 0.78
CA GLU A 15 -0.21 -5.88 -0.17
C GLU A 15 0.34 -7.14 0.49
N TRP A 16 0.49 -8.17 -0.33
CA TRP A 16 1.33 -9.30 0.06
C TRP A 16 2.77 -8.84 0.27
N TYR A 17 3.53 -9.64 1.03
CA TYR A 17 4.89 -9.31 1.43
C TYR A 17 5.00 -8.02 2.27
N GLY A 18 3.88 -7.55 2.85
CA GLY A 18 3.84 -6.49 3.85
C GLY A 18 4.01 -7.00 5.29
N ALA A 19 3.34 -6.36 6.24
CA ALA A 19 3.42 -6.73 7.66
C ALA A 19 2.46 -7.88 8.03
N LEU A 20 2.81 -8.69 9.03
CA LEU A 20 1.87 -9.66 9.60
C LEU A 20 0.95 -8.95 10.61
N LEU A 21 -0.18 -8.43 10.13
CA LEU A 21 -1.16 -7.69 10.95
C LEU A 21 -2.41 -8.50 11.31
N ASN A 22 -2.46 -9.79 10.98
CA ASN A 22 -3.58 -10.65 11.39
C ASN A 22 -3.65 -10.76 12.92
N GLY A 23 -4.86 -10.65 13.48
CA GLY A 23 -5.09 -10.69 14.94
C GLY A 23 -4.76 -9.38 15.68
N THR A 24 -4.48 -8.29 14.95
CA THR A 24 -4.29 -6.95 15.52
C THR A 24 -5.61 -6.16 15.48
N PRO A 25 -5.75 -4.98 16.14
CA PRO A 25 -7.01 -4.24 16.19
C PRO A 25 -7.31 -3.46 14.89
N TYR A 26 -6.70 -3.79 13.75
CA TYR A 26 -6.94 -3.10 12.48
C TYR A 26 -7.99 -3.81 11.63
N ALA A 27 -8.79 -3.01 10.92
CA ALA A 27 -9.62 -3.52 9.84
C ALA A 27 -8.74 -3.68 8.59
N LEU A 28 -8.15 -4.86 8.45
CA LEU A 28 -7.18 -5.17 7.39
C LEU A 28 -7.89 -5.64 6.12
N PHE A 29 -7.54 -5.04 4.99
CA PHE A 29 -7.80 -5.60 3.67
C PHE A 29 -6.49 -6.06 3.05
N VAL A 30 -6.46 -7.32 2.61
CA VAL A 30 -5.38 -7.90 1.83
C VAL A 30 -5.98 -8.43 0.53
N PRO A 31 -5.49 -8.03 -0.65
CA PRO A 31 -6.07 -8.42 -1.92
C PRO A 31 -5.80 -9.90 -2.20
N PRO A 32 -6.73 -10.62 -2.87
CA PRO A 32 -6.52 -12.00 -3.28
C PRO A 32 -5.41 -12.14 -4.33
N GLU A 33 -5.23 -11.14 -5.20
CA GLU A 33 -4.27 -11.13 -6.31
C GLU A 33 -2.97 -10.39 -5.98
N ILE A 34 -2.46 -10.54 -4.77
CA ILE A 34 -1.20 -10.00 -4.25
C ILE A 34 -1.03 -8.47 -4.19
N SER A 35 -1.71 -7.70 -5.04
CA SER A 35 -1.53 -6.27 -5.22
C SER A 35 -2.83 -5.49 -5.01
N LEU A 36 -2.71 -4.28 -4.45
CA LEU A 36 -3.86 -3.41 -4.23
C LEU A 36 -4.50 -2.85 -5.51
N PRO A 37 -3.78 -2.59 -6.62
CA PRO A 37 -4.39 -2.07 -7.84
C PRO A 37 -5.05 -3.13 -8.74
N ALA A 38 -5.14 -4.39 -8.32
CA ALA A 38 -5.67 -5.46 -9.17
C ALA A 38 -7.13 -5.22 -9.61
N ASP A 39 -7.98 -4.73 -8.70
CA ASP A 39 -9.42 -4.56 -8.93
C ASP A 39 -9.96 -3.17 -8.50
N ARG A 40 -9.11 -2.32 -7.90
CA ARG A 40 -9.54 -1.10 -7.22
C ARG A 40 -8.59 0.08 -7.46
N THR A 41 -9.18 1.27 -7.61
CA THR A 41 -8.45 2.54 -7.67
C THR A 41 -8.19 3.09 -6.27
N LEU A 42 -7.23 4.03 -6.15
CA LEU A 42 -6.95 4.69 -4.88
C LEU A 42 -8.16 5.47 -4.34
N ALA A 43 -8.97 6.05 -5.23
CA ALA A 43 -10.20 6.76 -4.88
C ALA A 43 -11.23 5.81 -4.24
N GLN A 44 -11.43 4.62 -4.80
CA GLN A 44 -12.35 3.61 -4.25
C GLN A 44 -11.91 3.17 -2.84
N TYR A 45 -10.62 2.98 -2.60
CA TYR A 45 -10.12 2.71 -1.24
C TYR A 45 -10.43 3.87 -0.28
N TYR A 46 -10.24 5.12 -0.72
CA TYR A 46 -10.55 6.27 0.11
C TYR A 46 -12.05 6.37 0.45
N GLU A 47 -12.92 6.14 -0.53
CA GLU A 47 -14.39 6.12 -0.36
C GLU A 47 -14.81 5.02 0.63
N ASP A 48 -14.19 3.84 0.55
CA ASP A 48 -14.42 2.73 1.48
C ASP A 48 -13.84 2.97 2.89
N GLY A 49 -13.21 4.13 3.12
CA GLY A 49 -12.70 4.54 4.43
C GLY A 49 -11.27 4.07 4.72
N PHE A 50 -10.55 3.52 3.74
CA PHE A 50 -9.14 3.22 3.91
C PHE A 50 -8.33 4.52 3.94
N ARG A 51 -7.45 4.62 4.93
CA ARG A 51 -6.59 5.80 5.12
C ARG A 51 -5.11 5.44 5.18
N TYR A 52 -4.79 4.15 5.34
CA TYR A 52 -3.42 3.67 5.45
C TYR A 52 -3.16 2.58 4.43
N PHE A 53 -2.02 2.68 3.76
CA PHE A 53 -1.61 1.77 2.70
C PHE A 53 -0.22 1.20 3.02
N ILE A 54 -0.07 -0.12 2.91
CA ILE A 54 1.22 -0.80 3.07
C ILE A 54 1.54 -1.48 1.74
N ILE A 55 2.53 -0.94 1.03
CA ILE A 55 2.97 -1.46 -0.28
C ILE A 55 4.37 -2.07 -0.21
N SER A 56 4.64 -3.00 -1.12
CA SER A 56 5.89 -3.77 -1.16
C SER A 56 6.59 -3.62 -2.51
N SER A 57 7.90 -3.37 -2.50
CA SER A 57 8.69 -3.32 -3.75
C SER A 57 8.71 -4.62 -4.53
N ARG A 58 8.45 -5.74 -3.87
CA ARG A 58 8.29 -7.03 -4.54
C ARG A 58 7.04 -7.09 -5.41
N VAL A 59 6.02 -6.31 -5.08
CA VAL A 59 4.76 -6.23 -5.82
C VAL A 59 4.86 -5.14 -6.89
N TYR A 60 5.04 -3.87 -6.52
CA TYR A 60 5.09 -2.79 -7.50
C TYR A 60 6.24 -2.92 -8.51
N GLY A 61 7.37 -3.53 -8.09
CA GLY A 61 8.50 -3.80 -8.98
C GLY A 61 8.18 -4.77 -10.12
N ARG A 62 7.14 -5.62 -9.99
CA ARG A 62 6.68 -6.49 -11.09
C ARG A 62 6.15 -5.68 -12.26
N TYR A 63 5.36 -4.65 -11.95
CA TYR A 63 4.70 -3.80 -12.94
C TYR A 63 5.68 -2.86 -13.64
N GLN A 64 6.70 -2.40 -12.91
CA GLN A 64 7.78 -1.57 -13.46
C GLN A 64 8.58 -2.26 -14.56
N ASN A 65 8.63 -3.60 -14.57
CA ASN A 65 9.34 -4.37 -15.60
C ASN A 65 8.57 -4.46 -16.94
N GLU A 66 7.26 -4.22 -16.94
CA GLU A 66 6.40 -4.29 -18.14
C GLU A 66 5.44 -3.07 -18.19
N PRO A 67 5.95 -1.83 -18.27
CA PRO A 67 5.16 -0.64 -18.00
C PRO A 67 4.01 -0.40 -18.99
N THR A 68 4.18 -0.78 -20.27
CA THR A 68 3.12 -0.68 -21.29
C THR A 68 1.93 -1.60 -20.99
N ARG A 69 2.19 -2.75 -20.33
CA ARG A 69 1.15 -3.72 -19.99
C ARG A 69 0.41 -3.34 -18.72
N TYR A 70 1.11 -2.72 -17.77
CA TYR A 70 0.61 -2.45 -16.41
C TYR A 70 0.45 -0.96 -16.11
N THR A 71 -0.04 -0.21 -17.10
CA THR A 71 -0.24 1.25 -16.97
C THR A 71 -1.16 1.60 -15.80
N SER A 72 -2.26 0.86 -15.63
CA SER A 72 -3.24 1.11 -14.57
C SER A 72 -2.65 0.93 -13.17
N GLU A 73 -1.89 -0.14 -12.97
CA GLU A 73 -1.23 -0.43 -11.70
C GLU A 73 -0.14 0.59 -11.40
N LEU A 74 0.65 0.97 -12.40
CA LEU A 74 1.65 2.01 -12.24
C LEU A 74 1.02 3.37 -11.89
N ASN A 75 -0.10 3.73 -12.51
CA ASN A 75 -0.86 4.93 -12.17
C ASN A 75 -1.37 4.90 -10.72
N PHE A 76 -1.79 3.74 -10.21
CA PHE A 76 -2.16 3.60 -8.80
C PHE A 76 -1.00 3.92 -7.86
N TYR A 77 0.18 3.32 -8.08
CA TYR A 77 1.33 3.58 -7.21
C TYR A 77 1.83 5.02 -7.33
N GLN A 78 1.79 5.59 -8.54
CA GLN A 78 2.12 6.99 -8.76
C GLN A 78 1.15 7.89 -7.99
N SER A 79 -0.16 7.67 -8.13
CA SER A 79 -1.19 8.41 -7.41
C SER A 79 -1.02 8.30 -5.89
N LEU A 80 -0.70 7.10 -5.38
CA LEU A 80 -0.44 6.90 -3.95
C LEU A 80 0.82 7.65 -3.49
N ALA A 81 1.87 7.69 -4.31
CA ALA A 81 3.10 8.43 -3.99
C ALA A 81 2.92 9.96 -4.07
N GLU A 82 2.08 10.44 -4.98
CA GLU A 82 1.81 11.87 -5.19
C GLU A 82 0.84 12.45 -4.15
N HIS A 83 -0.18 11.68 -3.76
CA HIS A 83 -1.24 12.16 -2.86
C HIS A 83 -1.15 11.59 -1.44
N GLY A 84 -0.41 10.49 -1.26
CA GLY A 84 -0.16 9.90 0.05
C GLY A 84 0.99 10.58 0.76
N THR A 85 0.86 10.76 2.07
CA THR A 85 1.98 11.11 2.94
C THR A 85 2.73 9.84 3.31
N LEU A 86 4.01 9.74 2.90
CA LEU A 86 4.89 8.64 3.33
C LEU A 86 5.14 8.77 4.83
N LEU A 87 4.60 7.85 5.62
CA LEU A 87 4.77 7.82 7.07
C LEU A 87 6.03 7.07 7.48
N GLN A 88 6.34 5.98 6.78
CA GLN A 88 7.49 5.14 7.09
C GLN A 88 7.95 4.33 5.89
N GLN A 89 9.25 4.10 5.80
CA GLN A 89 9.89 3.22 4.83
C GLN A 89 10.86 2.27 5.53
N PHE A 90 10.73 0.97 5.26
CA PHE A 90 11.65 -0.04 5.70
C PHE A 90 12.44 -0.54 4.50
N GLU A 91 13.75 -0.32 4.54
CA GLU A 91 14.69 -0.83 3.54
C GLU A 91 15.25 -2.19 3.97
N PRO A 92 15.54 -3.10 3.02
CA PRO A 92 16.40 -4.23 3.31
C PRO A 92 17.78 -3.74 3.74
N SER A 93 18.42 -4.52 4.61
CA SER A 93 19.80 -4.30 5.04
C SER A 93 20.68 -5.46 4.63
N THR A 94 21.99 -5.31 4.84
CA THR A 94 22.98 -6.37 4.60
C THR A 94 22.71 -7.65 5.42
N ILE A 95 22.01 -7.54 6.54
CA ILE A 95 21.70 -8.66 7.46
C ILE A 95 20.23 -9.09 7.44
N ARG A 96 19.35 -8.30 6.82
CA ARG A 96 17.93 -8.60 6.64
C ARG A 96 17.51 -8.22 5.23
N GLY A 97 17.53 -9.20 4.34
CA GLY A 97 17.00 -9.04 2.99
C GLY A 97 15.47 -8.88 2.98
N GLY A 98 14.93 -8.66 1.79
CA GLY A 98 13.49 -8.48 1.59
C GLY A 98 13.18 -7.30 0.68
N PRO A 99 11.88 -7.04 0.43
CA PRO A 99 11.46 -5.85 -0.29
C PRO A 99 11.59 -4.58 0.56
N VAL A 100 11.55 -3.44 -0.12
CA VAL A 100 11.25 -2.16 0.50
C VAL A 100 9.76 -2.16 0.86
N ILE A 101 9.43 -1.85 2.11
CA ILE A 101 8.06 -1.66 2.57
C ILE A 101 7.81 -0.18 2.79
N LYS A 102 6.76 0.34 2.17
CA LYS A 102 6.34 1.73 2.37
C LYS A 102 4.96 1.78 3.00
N ILE A 103 4.81 2.67 3.97
CA ILE A 103 3.56 2.93 4.66
C ILE A 103 3.13 4.36 4.34
N TYR A 104 1.96 4.51 3.75
CA TYR A 104 1.37 5.79 3.38
C TYR A 104 0.12 6.07 4.20
N ALA A 105 -0.13 7.35 4.48
CA ALA A 105 -1.43 7.87 4.89
C ALA A 105 -2.05 8.70 3.78
N LEU A 106 -3.36 8.56 3.58
CA LEU A 106 -4.14 9.31 2.61
C LEU A 106 -5.13 10.21 3.35
N ALA A 107 -4.78 11.49 3.52
CA ALA A 107 -5.55 12.44 4.34
C ALA A 107 -6.70 13.11 3.58
N SER A 108 -6.71 13.03 2.26
CA SER A 108 -7.69 13.67 1.38
C SER A 108 -8.01 12.76 0.20
N PRO A 109 -9.20 12.89 -0.40
CA PRO A 109 -9.54 12.09 -1.57
C PRO A 109 -8.54 12.36 -2.69
N PRO A 110 -7.99 11.32 -3.34
CA PRO A 110 -7.16 11.50 -4.52
C PRO A 110 -8.05 11.98 -5.68
N PRO A 111 -7.49 12.62 -6.70
CA PRO A 111 -8.23 12.97 -7.91
C PRO A 111 -8.83 11.70 -8.52
N THR A 112 -10.07 11.80 -9.01
CA THR A 112 -10.69 10.73 -9.78
C THR A 112 -9.95 10.60 -11.13
N PRO A 113 -9.57 9.38 -11.55
CA PRO A 113 -8.97 9.16 -12.86
C PRO A 113 -9.96 9.43 -14.01
#